data_AF-A0A969IA75-F1
#
_entry.id   AF-A0A969IA75-F1
#
_cell.length_a   1.000
_cell.length_b   1.000
_cell.length_c   1.000
_cell.angle_alpha   90.00
_cell.angle_beta   90.00
_cell.angle_gamma   90.00
#
_symmetry.space_group_name_H-M   'P 1'
#
loop_
_entity.id
_entity.type
_entity.pdbx_description
1 polymer ?
#
loop_
_entity_poly.entity_id
_entity_poly.type
_entity_poly.pdbx_seq_one_letter_code
_entity_poly.pdbx_strand_id
1 'polypeptide(L)'
;MQKTRKDQRPAAELPKGFIDVAAEDLQATSRMLETIRRVYHSYGFEPLETPALEYTDALGKFLPDQDRPNAGVFSFQDEDEKWMSLRYDLTAPLARYVAANFDKLPKPFRRYAVGPVWRNEKPGPGRYRQFTQFDADTVGTDSVAADAEICMLAADTMEALGIQRGQYVIRVNNRKVLDGVMEAPGGESGYATATLSNGSALFTGYTALTAGRTYYVRVRATDLAGNEGVSEAVPIQPLYVFSFRSSVNCT
;
A
#
# COMPACT_ATOMS: atom_id res chain seq x y z
N MET A 1 -23.65 -4.93 -57.75
CA MET A 1 -22.21 -5.19 -57.54
C MET A 1 -21.85 -4.82 -56.11
N GLN A 2 -21.33 -5.75 -55.31
CA GLN A 2 -20.63 -5.37 -54.07
C GLN A 2 -19.28 -4.75 -54.48
N LYS A 3 -18.88 -3.64 -53.85
CA LYS A 3 -17.50 -3.17 -53.97
C LYS A 3 -16.61 -4.16 -53.21
N THR A 4 -15.71 -4.84 -53.90
CA THR A 4 -14.62 -5.58 -53.26
C THR A 4 -13.90 -4.64 -52.28
N ARG A 5 -13.83 -5.03 -51.00
CA ARG A 5 -12.98 -4.32 -50.04
C ARG A 5 -11.56 -4.36 -50.59
N LYS A 6 -11.00 -3.17 -50.87
CA LYS A 6 -9.61 -3.05 -51.29
C LYS A 6 -8.75 -3.63 -50.17
N ASP A 7 -7.83 -4.53 -50.50
CA ASP A 7 -7.08 -5.30 -49.52
C ASP A 7 -6.19 -4.38 -48.67
N GLN A 8 -6.70 -4.02 -47.49
CA GLN A 8 -6.05 -3.10 -46.56
C GLN A 8 -5.17 -3.92 -45.62
N ARG A 9 -3.88 -3.97 -45.95
CA ARG A 9 -2.84 -4.45 -45.03
C ARG A 9 -3.01 -3.74 -43.68
N PRO A 10 -3.03 -4.47 -42.55
CA PRO A 10 -3.14 -3.87 -41.22
C PRO A 10 -2.07 -2.81 -40.98
N ALA A 11 -2.42 -1.77 -40.23
CA ALA A 11 -1.44 -0.81 -39.73
C ALA A 11 -0.57 -1.48 -38.65
N ALA A 12 0.74 -1.21 -38.68
CA ALA A 12 1.65 -1.58 -37.60
C ALA A 12 1.54 -0.56 -36.45
N GLU A 13 0.44 -0.61 -35.70
CA GLU A 13 0.15 0.28 -34.59
C GLU A 13 -0.06 -0.48 -33.26
N LEU A 14 0.43 0.08 -32.16
CA LEU A 14 0.24 -0.47 -30.82
C LEU A 14 -1.04 0.09 -30.16
N PRO A 15 -1.75 -0.71 -29.33
CA PRO A 15 -2.84 -0.20 -28.51
C PRO A 15 -2.38 0.92 -27.56
N LYS A 16 -3.21 1.94 -27.36
CA LYS A 16 -2.84 3.14 -26.58
C LYS A 16 -2.45 2.78 -25.15
N GLY A 17 -1.23 3.14 -24.75
CA GLY A 17 -0.66 2.89 -23.42
C GLY A 17 0.14 1.60 -23.30
N PHE A 18 0.33 0.86 -24.40
CA PHE A 18 1.27 -0.26 -24.51
C PHE A 18 2.51 0.21 -25.29
N ILE A 19 3.65 -0.43 -25.05
CA ILE A 19 4.93 -0.17 -25.71
C ILE A 19 5.66 -1.49 -25.99
N ASP A 20 6.44 -1.51 -27.08
CA ASP A 20 7.52 -2.48 -27.22
C ASP A 20 8.69 -2.09 -26.31
N VAL A 21 9.46 -3.06 -25.84
CA VAL A 21 10.61 -2.85 -24.94
C VAL A 21 11.87 -3.39 -25.61
N ALA A 22 12.91 -2.56 -25.72
CA ALA A 22 14.10 -2.90 -26.50
C ALA A 22 15.00 -3.92 -25.78
N ALA A 23 15.89 -4.57 -26.52
CA ALA A 23 16.80 -5.58 -25.97
C ALA A 23 17.70 -5.03 -24.84
N GLU A 24 18.11 -3.77 -24.92
CA GLU A 24 18.89 -3.10 -23.88
C GLU A 24 18.08 -2.91 -22.58
N ASP A 25 16.85 -2.40 -22.68
CA ASP A 25 15.92 -2.24 -21.55
C ASP A 25 15.56 -3.59 -20.92
N LEU A 26 15.32 -4.63 -21.73
CA LEU A 26 15.04 -5.98 -21.25
C LEU A 26 16.24 -6.56 -20.48
N GLN A 27 17.46 -6.35 -20.97
CA GLN A 27 18.67 -6.79 -20.27
C GLN A 27 18.93 -6.00 -18.98
N ALA A 28 18.70 -4.68 -18.99
CA ALA A 28 18.81 -3.84 -17.79
C ALA A 28 17.78 -4.24 -16.73
N THR A 29 16.52 -4.42 -17.15
CA THR A 29 15.43 -4.91 -16.31
C THR A 29 15.76 -6.29 -15.74
N SER A 30 16.26 -7.22 -16.55
CA SER A 30 16.63 -8.56 -16.07
C SER A 30 17.70 -8.51 -14.96
N ARG A 31 18.77 -7.71 -15.12
CA ARG A 31 19.81 -7.50 -14.09
C ARG A 31 19.27 -6.86 -12.80
N MET A 32 18.32 -5.94 -12.94
CA MET A 32 17.62 -5.30 -11.81
C MET A 32 16.76 -6.31 -11.05
N LEU A 33 15.84 -7.00 -11.75
CA LEU A 33 14.95 -8.00 -11.17
C LEU A 33 15.73 -9.12 -10.48
N GLU A 34 16.83 -9.59 -11.07
CA GLU A 34 17.68 -10.61 -10.47
C GLU A 34 18.39 -10.13 -9.19
N THR A 35 18.68 -8.83 -9.10
CA THR A 35 19.24 -8.24 -7.88
C THR A 35 18.21 -8.16 -6.76
N ILE A 36 16.96 -7.84 -7.08
CA ILE A 36 15.84 -7.86 -6.13
C ILE A 36 15.58 -9.31 -5.64
N ARG A 37 15.56 -10.31 -6.55
CA ARG A 37 15.39 -11.73 -6.18
C ARG A 37 16.40 -12.22 -5.15
N ARG A 38 17.69 -11.86 -5.31
CA ARG A 38 18.74 -12.26 -4.34
C ARG A 38 18.46 -11.75 -2.93
N VAL A 39 17.98 -10.52 -2.78
CA VAL A 39 17.58 -9.95 -1.48
C VAL A 39 16.36 -10.69 -0.93
N TYR A 40 15.32 -10.87 -1.74
CA TYR A 40 14.09 -11.53 -1.28
C TYR A 40 14.34 -12.99 -0.86
N HIS A 41 15.22 -13.70 -1.55
CA HIS A 41 15.69 -15.03 -1.16
C HIS A 41 16.49 -15.03 0.15
N SER A 42 17.33 -14.03 0.45
CA SER A 42 18.07 -13.98 1.72
C SER A 42 17.17 -13.73 2.94
N TYR A 43 15.97 -13.17 2.73
CA TYR A 43 14.91 -13.09 3.74
C TYR A 43 14.06 -14.39 3.82
N GLY A 44 14.22 -15.32 2.88
CA GLY A 44 13.49 -16.59 2.83
C GLY A 44 12.07 -16.45 2.27
N PHE A 45 11.87 -15.56 1.29
CA PHE A 45 10.66 -15.49 0.48
C PHE A 45 10.78 -16.42 -0.74
N GLU A 46 9.72 -17.16 -1.04
CA GLU A 46 9.66 -18.11 -2.15
C GLU A 46 8.94 -17.52 -3.39
N PRO A 47 9.32 -17.89 -4.63
CA PRO A 47 8.62 -17.43 -5.82
C PRO A 47 7.23 -18.04 -5.94
N LEU A 48 6.24 -17.21 -6.28
CA LEU A 48 4.93 -17.63 -6.74
C LEU A 48 4.62 -16.94 -8.07
N GLU A 49 4.19 -17.73 -9.05
CA GLU A 49 3.53 -17.23 -10.25
C GLU A 49 2.05 -17.61 -10.23
N THR A 50 1.19 -16.66 -10.59
CA THR A 50 -0.22 -16.91 -10.91
C THR A 50 -0.46 -16.64 -12.40
N PRO A 51 -1.58 -17.13 -12.97
CA PRO A 51 -1.97 -16.76 -14.33
C PRO A 51 -2.10 -15.24 -14.54
N ALA A 52 -1.97 -14.80 -15.79
CA ALA A 52 -2.21 -13.42 -16.19
C ALA A 52 -3.72 -13.06 -16.19
N LEU A 53 -4.57 -14.06 -16.44
CA LEU A 53 -6.03 -13.98 -16.39
C LEU A 53 -6.53 -14.64 -15.10
N GLU A 54 -7.40 -13.95 -14.38
CA GLU A 54 -8.18 -14.52 -13.28
C GLU A 54 -9.68 -14.33 -13.61
N TYR A 55 -10.56 -15.11 -12.97
CA TYR A 55 -11.99 -14.79 -13.04
C TYR A 55 -12.25 -13.42 -12.39
N THR A 56 -13.18 -12.65 -12.97
CA THR A 56 -13.37 -11.23 -12.65
C THR A 56 -13.86 -11.00 -11.21
N ASP A 57 -14.54 -11.97 -10.61
CA ASP A 57 -14.95 -11.98 -9.20
C ASP A 57 -13.76 -12.11 -8.22
N ALA A 58 -12.77 -12.95 -8.54
CA ALA A 58 -11.57 -13.17 -7.75
C ALA A 58 -10.66 -11.92 -7.64
N LEU A 59 -10.88 -10.91 -8.49
CA LEU A 59 -10.16 -9.63 -8.46
C LEU A 59 -10.78 -8.58 -7.50
N GLY A 60 -11.93 -8.87 -6.87
CA GLY A 60 -12.47 -8.11 -5.75
C GLY A 60 -13.07 -6.73 -6.08
N LYS A 61 -13.39 -5.94 -5.05
CA LYS A 61 -14.18 -4.68 -5.15
C LYS A 61 -13.49 -3.50 -5.87
N PHE A 62 -12.40 -3.73 -6.60
CA PHE A 62 -11.87 -2.78 -7.59
C PHE A 62 -12.43 -3.03 -9.00
N LEU A 63 -13.39 -3.94 -9.15
CA LEU A 63 -14.37 -3.83 -10.22
C LEU A 63 -15.06 -2.46 -10.16
N PRO A 64 -15.14 -1.72 -11.27
CA PRO A 64 -15.97 -0.53 -11.36
C PRO A 64 -17.46 -0.89 -11.22
N ASP A 65 -18.30 0.12 -10.98
CA ASP A 65 -19.76 -0.03 -10.97
C ASP A 65 -20.25 -0.84 -12.19
N GLN A 66 -21.29 -1.65 -11.99
CA GLN A 66 -21.77 -2.63 -12.99
C GLN A 66 -22.10 -2.02 -14.36
N ASP A 67 -22.40 -0.73 -14.43
CA ASP A 67 -22.62 0.03 -15.67
C ASP A 67 -21.34 0.25 -16.52
N ARG A 68 -20.14 -0.05 -16.01
CA ARG A 68 -18.84 0.27 -16.64
C ARG A 68 -17.73 -0.78 -16.44
N PRO A 69 -17.93 -2.08 -16.75
CA PRO A 69 -16.95 -3.15 -16.47
C PRO A 69 -15.51 -2.92 -17.00
N ASN A 70 -15.31 -2.05 -17.99
CA ASN A 70 -14.00 -1.70 -18.55
C ASN A 70 -13.24 -0.57 -17.80
N ALA A 71 -13.79 0.04 -16.75
CA ALA A 71 -13.15 1.16 -16.05
C ALA A 71 -12.14 0.68 -15.00
N GLY A 72 -10.91 0.39 -15.44
CA GLY A 72 -9.77 0.03 -14.58
C GLY A 72 -9.16 -1.33 -14.90
N VAL A 73 -9.98 -2.30 -15.31
CA VAL A 73 -9.57 -3.65 -15.75
C VAL A 73 -9.80 -3.87 -17.24
N PHE A 74 -9.09 -4.86 -17.80
CA PHE A 74 -9.35 -5.40 -19.14
C PHE A 74 -10.09 -6.73 -18.98
N SER A 75 -11.32 -6.79 -19.47
CA SER A 75 -12.22 -7.93 -19.24
C SER A 75 -12.88 -8.40 -20.53
N PHE A 76 -13.14 -9.70 -20.60
CA PHE A 76 -13.85 -10.36 -21.70
C PHE A 76 -14.52 -11.63 -21.17
N GLN A 77 -15.46 -12.20 -21.94
CA GLN A 77 -16.15 -13.43 -21.57
C GLN A 77 -15.48 -14.66 -22.20
N ASP A 78 -15.54 -15.81 -21.53
CA ASP A 78 -15.23 -17.12 -22.10
C ASP A 78 -16.43 -17.74 -22.84
N GLU A 79 -16.27 -18.96 -23.36
CA GLU A 79 -17.34 -19.70 -24.08
C GLU A 79 -18.51 -20.11 -23.16
N ASP A 80 -18.35 -20.06 -21.83
CA ASP A 80 -19.40 -20.25 -20.83
C ASP A 80 -20.06 -18.91 -20.39
N GLU A 81 -19.82 -17.82 -21.13
CA GLU A 81 -20.24 -16.44 -20.83
C GLU A 81 -19.63 -15.85 -19.53
N LYS A 82 -18.65 -16.51 -18.90
CA LYS A 82 -18.05 -16.05 -17.63
C LYS A 82 -17.03 -14.94 -17.88
N TRP A 83 -17.09 -13.90 -17.05
CA TRP A 83 -16.14 -12.80 -17.11
C TRP A 83 -14.74 -13.22 -16.58
N MET A 84 -13.76 -13.14 -17.46
CA MET A 84 -12.34 -13.21 -17.15
C MET A 84 -11.71 -11.82 -17.29
N SER A 85 -10.66 -11.56 -16.50
CA SER A 85 -9.95 -10.28 -16.51
C SER A 85 -8.44 -10.45 -16.41
N LEU A 86 -7.69 -9.60 -17.11
CA LEU A 86 -6.26 -9.45 -16.86
C LEU A 86 -6.05 -8.81 -15.48
N ARG A 87 -5.16 -9.40 -14.67
CA ARG A 87 -4.85 -8.94 -13.31
C ARG A 87 -4.33 -7.49 -13.29
N TYR A 88 -4.86 -6.67 -12.38
CA TYR A 88 -4.44 -5.28 -12.19
C TYR A 88 -3.32 -5.10 -11.15
N ASP A 89 -3.08 -6.12 -10.32
CA ASP A 89 -1.96 -6.26 -9.39
C ASP A 89 -1.54 -7.73 -9.21
N LEU A 90 -0.62 -8.02 -8.26
CA LEU A 90 -0.22 -9.37 -7.85
C LEU A 90 -0.72 -9.74 -6.43
N THR A 91 -1.60 -8.90 -5.85
CA THR A 91 -2.15 -9.03 -4.50
C THR A 91 -3.51 -9.75 -4.52
N ALA A 92 -4.43 -9.40 -5.42
CA ALA A 92 -5.70 -10.13 -5.58
C ALA A 92 -5.50 -11.59 -6.05
N PRO A 93 -4.60 -11.89 -7.02
CA PRO A 93 -4.25 -13.27 -7.36
C PRO A 93 -3.61 -14.05 -6.19
N LEU A 94 -2.87 -13.37 -5.30
CA LEU A 94 -2.38 -13.98 -4.06
C LEU A 94 -3.53 -14.33 -3.11
N ALA A 95 -4.48 -13.42 -2.89
CA ALA A 95 -5.62 -13.66 -2.02
C ALA A 95 -6.42 -14.89 -2.47
N ARG A 96 -6.69 -15.01 -3.79
CA ARG A 96 -7.31 -16.22 -4.37
C ARG A 96 -6.42 -17.46 -4.21
N TYR A 97 -5.11 -17.35 -4.43
CA TYR A 97 -4.18 -18.48 -4.26
C TYR A 97 -4.17 -19.02 -2.83
N VAL A 98 -4.14 -18.12 -1.83
CA VAL A 98 -4.19 -18.48 -0.41
C VAL A 98 -5.54 -19.09 -0.06
N ALA A 99 -6.67 -18.50 -0.48
CA ALA A 99 -7.99 -19.05 -0.23
C ALA A 99 -8.15 -20.48 -0.79
N ALA A 100 -7.67 -20.73 -2.00
CA ALA A 100 -7.74 -22.05 -2.64
C ALA A 100 -6.81 -23.13 -2.02
N ASN A 101 -5.85 -22.73 -1.18
CA ASN A 101 -4.83 -23.63 -0.61
C ASN A 101 -4.65 -23.47 0.91
N PHE A 102 -5.60 -22.83 1.61
CA PHE A 102 -5.40 -22.29 2.96
C PHE A 102 -4.88 -23.32 3.98
N ASP A 103 -5.35 -24.55 3.94
CA ASP A 103 -4.95 -25.61 4.89
C ASP A 103 -3.64 -26.32 4.52
N LYS A 104 -3.14 -26.09 3.30
CA LYS A 104 -1.89 -26.70 2.78
C LYS A 104 -0.68 -25.79 2.90
N LEU A 105 -0.89 -24.47 2.98
CA LEU A 105 0.19 -23.49 3.04
C LEU A 105 0.77 -23.39 4.46
N PRO A 106 2.10 -23.28 4.62
CA PRO A 106 2.72 -22.98 5.91
C PRO A 106 2.28 -21.59 6.39
N LYS A 107 2.28 -21.38 7.72
CA LYS A 107 1.85 -20.11 8.34
C LYS A 107 2.94 -19.66 9.32
N PRO A 108 3.61 -18.52 9.08
CA PRO A 108 3.41 -17.58 7.97
C PRO A 108 3.84 -18.14 6.60
N PHE A 109 3.09 -17.81 5.56
CA PHE A 109 3.45 -18.01 4.15
C PHE A 109 4.16 -16.74 3.66
N ARG A 110 5.38 -16.85 3.12
CA ARG A 110 6.19 -15.70 2.65
C ARG A 110 6.53 -15.86 1.18
N ARG A 111 5.92 -15.04 0.33
CA ARG A 111 5.97 -15.21 -1.13
C ARG A 111 6.38 -13.93 -1.84
N TYR A 112 7.12 -14.05 -2.93
CA TYR A 112 7.29 -12.97 -3.88
C TYR A 112 6.71 -13.32 -5.25
N ALA A 113 6.20 -12.30 -5.93
CA ALA A 113 5.65 -12.42 -7.28
C ALA A 113 6.25 -11.32 -8.14
N VAL A 114 6.64 -11.64 -9.36
CA VAL A 114 7.18 -10.67 -10.33
C VAL A 114 6.61 -10.95 -11.71
N GLY A 115 6.08 -9.92 -12.37
CA GLY A 115 5.51 -10.08 -13.70
C GLY A 115 4.64 -8.90 -14.15
N PRO A 116 4.12 -8.95 -15.38
CA PRO A 116 3.24 -7.93 -15.91
C PRO A 116 1.88 -7.92 -15.19
N VAL A 117 1.33 -6.72 -15.06
CA VAL A 117 -0.05 -6.41 -14.64
C VAL A 117 -0.64 -5.39 -15.61
N TRP A 118 -1.97 -5.33 -15.71
CA TRP A 118 -2.68 -4.53 -16.71
C TRP A 118 -3.74 -3.64 -16.08
N ARG A 119 -3.71 -2.34 -16.41
CA ARG A 119 -4.69 -1.36 -15.91
C ARG A 119 -5.30 -0.57 -17.06
N ASN A 120 -6.61 -0.68 -17.21
CA ASN A 120 -7.39 0.00 -18.26
C ASN A 120 -7.69 1.47 -17.88
N GLU A 121 -6.68 2.16 -17.37
CA GLU A 121 -6.74 3.57 -16.95
C GLU A 121 -6.58 4.51 -18.15
N LYS A 122 -6.79 5.82 -17.96
CA LYS A 122 -6.45 6.83 -18.98
C LYS A 122 -4.91 6.94 -19.09
N PRO A 123 -4.30 6.56 -20.23
CA PRO A 123 -2.85 6.58 -20.37
C PRO A 123 -2.30 8.01 -20.43
N GLY A 124 -1.01 8.15 -20.12
CA GLY A 124 -0.29 9.43 -20.14
C GLY A 124 1.22 9.23 -19.98
N PRO A 125 2.03 10.31 -19.89
CA PRO A 125 3.47 10.21 -19.68
C PRO A 125 3.79 9.37 -18.43
N GLY A 126 4.58 8.31 -18.59
CA GLY A 126 4.89 7.34 -17.53
C GLY A 126 3.74 6.44 -17.05
N ARG A 127 2.50 6.68 -17.50
CA ARG A 127 1.30 5.92 -17.12
C ARG A 127 0.90 4.97 -18.25
N TYR A 128 1.60 3.84 -18.30
CA TYR A 128 1.34 2.73 -19.20
C TYR A 128 0.14 1.89 -18.71
N ARG A 129 -0.46 1.13 -19.62
CA ARG A 129 -1.56 0.19 -19.34
C ARG A 129 -1.09 -1.25 -19.10
N GLN A 130 0.18 -1.52 -19.38
CA GLN A 130 0.90 -2.73 -19.01
C GLN A 130 2.23 -2.30 -18.38
N PHE A 131 2.58 -2.85 -17.22
CA PHE A 131 3.86 -2.63 -16.56
C PHE A 131 4.19 -3.80 -15.62
N THR A 132 5.44 -3.92 -15.20
CA THR A 132 5.89 -4.99 -14.29
C THR A 132 5.71 -4.55 -12.84
N GLN A 133 5.16 -5.44 -12.01
CA GLN A 133 5.22 -5.36 -10.55
C GLN A 133 6.22 -6.38 -9.97
N PHE A 134 6.69 -6.11 -8.75
CA PHE A 134 7.51 -7.04 -7.96
C PHE A 134 7.07 -6.92 -6.49
N ASP A 135 6.15 -7.79 -6.09
CA ASP A 135 5.50 -7.76 -4.78
C ASP A 135 6.17 -8.76 -3.83
N ALA A 136 6.22 -8.44 -2.54
CA ALA A 136 6.63 -9.32 -1.44
C ALA A 136 5.56 -9.29 -0.36
N ASP A 137 5.05 -10.47 0.02
CA ASP A 137 3.89 -10.60 0.90
C ASP A 137 4.11 -11.69 1.94
N THR A 138 3.69 -11.40 3.17
CA THR A 138 3.69 -12.32 4.30
C THR A 138 2.25 -12.51 4.77
N VAL A 139 1.75 -13.75 4.78
CA VAL A 139 0.34 -14.07 5.04
C VAL A 139 0.22 -15.05 6.22
N GLY A 140 -0.77 -14.84 7.10
CA GLY A 140 -1.03 -15.73 8.23
C GLY A 140 -0.25 -15.39 9.51
N THR A 141 0.08 -14.12 9.74
CA THR A 141 0.61 -13.61 11.02
C THR A 141 0.04 -12.23 11.31
N ASP A 142 -0.14 -11.91 12.59
CA ASP A 142 -0.55 -10.58 13.10
C ASP A 142 0.63 -9.80 13.70
N SER A 143 1.85 -10.34 13.65
CA SER A 143 3.04 -9.77 14.28
C SER A 143 3.67 -8.65 13.44
N VAL A 144 3.92 -7.49 14.06
CA VAL A 144 4.66 -6.36 13.46
C VAL A 144 6.11 -6.69 13.06
N ALA A 145 6.61 -7.87 13.46
CA ALA A 145 7.87 -8.37 12.91
C ALA A 145 7.79 -8.55 11.38
N ALA A 146 6.62 -8.88 10.82
CA ALA A 146 6.42 -8.98 9.37
C ALA A 146 6.44 -7.61 8.68
N ASP A 147 5.74 -6.61 9.23
CA ASP A 147 5.78 -5.23 8.72
C ASP A 147 7.22 -4.67 8.74
N ALA A 148 7.97 -4.96 9.82
CA ALA A 148 9.38 -4.59 9.94
C ALA A 148 10.28 -5.37 8.97
N GLU A 149 10.05 -6.67 8.78
CA GLU A 149 10.75 -7.50 7.79
C GLU A 149 10.61 -6.92 6.38
N ILE A 150 9.39 -6.55 5.96
CA ILE A 150 9.14 -5.89 4.67
C ILE A 150 9.85 -4.53 4.58
N CYS A 151 9.91 -3.74 5.65
CA CYS A 151 10.65 -2.49 5.67
C CYS A 151 12.17 -2.68 5.51
N MET A 152 12.75 -3.72 6.13
CA MET A 152 14.18 -4.02 5.99
C MET A 152 14.50 -4.61 4.61
N LEU A 153 13.68 -5.53 4.11
CA LEU A 153 13.75 -6.09 2.76
C LEU A 153 13.67 -5.00 1.68
N ALA A 154 12.80 -4.00 1.85
CA ALA A 154 12.74 -2.83 0.95
C ALA A 154 13.99 -1.95 1.05
N ALA A 155 14.52 -1.71 2.25
CA ALA A 155 15.75 -0.91 2.46
C ALA A 155 16.97 -1.57 1.78
N ASP A 156 17.18 -2.86 2.05
CA ASP A 156 18.30 -3.63 1.50
C ASP A 156 18.16 -3.81 -0.02
N THR A 157 16.93 -3.86 -0.54
CA THR A 157 16.67 -3.85 -2.00
C THR A 157 17.13 -2.55 -2.65
N MET A 158 16.85 -1.39 -2.04
CA MET A 158 17.30 -0.09 -2.56
C MET A 158 18.82 0.00 -2.59
N GLU A 159 19.50 -0.47 -1.54
CA GLU A 159 20.97 -0.49 -1.46
C GLU A 159 21.60 -1.51 -2.40
N ALA A 160 21.01 -2.69 -2.58
CA ALA A 160 21.47 -3.68 -3.56
C ALA A 160 21.34 -3.17 -5.01
N LEU A 161 20.39 -2.27 -5.27
CA LEU A 161 20.25 -1.53 -6.54
C LEU A 161 21.15 -0.28 -6.64
N GLY A 162 22.01 -0.02 -5.64
CA GLY A 162 22.98 1.06 -5.62
C GLY A 162 22.46 2.40 -5.06
N ILE A 163 21.23 2.45 -4.55
CA ILE A 163 20.63 3.66 -3.96
C ILE A 163 21.00 3.70 -2.47
N GLN A 164 21.89 4.63 -2.11
CA GLN A 164 22.54 4.65 -0.80
C GLN A 164 21.60 5.11 0.33
N ARG A 165 21.88 4.69 1.58
CA ARG A 165 21.16 5.21 2.76
C ARG A 165 21.23 6.74 2.79
N GLY A 166 20.08 7.38 3.00
CA GLY A 166 19.92 8.84 2.91
C GLY A 166 19.50 9.36 1.53
N GLN A 167 19.62 8.58 0.46
CA GLN A 167 19.02 8.90 -0.86
C GLN A 167 17.54 8.46 -0.94
N TYR A 168 17.09 7.59 -0.05
CA TYR A 168 15.71 7.11 0.04
C TYR A 168 15.17 7.24 1.47
N VAL A 169 13.84 7.28 1.61
CA VAL A 169 13.13 7.28 2.91
C VAL A 169 11.90 6.39 2.82
N ILE A 170 11.85 5.33 3.63
CA ILE A 170 10.67 4.48 3.79
C ILE A 170 9.69 5.19 4.74
N ARG A 171 8.47 5.44 4.28
CA ARG A 171 7.40 6.10 5.07
C ARG A 171 6.40 5.06 5.56
N VAL A 172 6.42 4.79 6.86
CA VAL A 172 5.45 3.89 7.52
C VAL A 172 4.26 4.69 8.04
N ASN A 173 3.05 4.15 7.88
CA ASN A 173 1.81 4.71 8.42
C ASN A 173 0.84 3.56 8.76
N ASN A 174 -0.11 3.79 9.66
CA ASN A 174 -1.21 2.87 9.94
C ASN A 174 -2.54 3.58 9.67
N ARG A 175 -3.38 2.96 8.82
CA ARG A 175 -4.72 3.48 8.51
C ARG A 175 -5.54 3.75 9.77
N LYS A 176 -5.49 2.89 10.79
CA LYS A 176 -6.21 3.04 12.06
C LYS A 176 -5.86 4.33 12.81
N VAL A 177 -4.67 4.89 12.57
CA VAL A 177 -4.26 6.21 13.11
C VAL A 177 -4.85 7.36 12.28
N LEU A 178 -4.96 7.21 10.95
CA LEU A 178 -5.68 8.17 10.12
C LEU A 178 -7.18 8.15 10.41
N ASP A 179 -7.80 6.96 10.47
CA ASP A 179 -9.22 6.78 10.76
C ASP A 179 -9.55 7.46 12.12
N GLY A 180 -8.77 7.18 13.18
CA GLY A 180 -8.92 7.83 14.49
C GLY A 180 -8.57 9.33 14.55
N VAL A 181 -7.86 9.89 13.56
CA VAL A 181 -7.66 11.35 13.40
C VAL A 181 -8.83 11.99 12.65
N MET A 182 -9.43 11.28 11.70
CA MET A 182 -10.59 11.74 10.91
C MET A 182 -11.91 11.65 11.70
N GLU A 183 -12.02 10.67 12.61
CA GLU A 183 -13.17 10.48 13.50
C GLU A 183 -13.13 11.39 14.74
N ALA A 184 -12.00 12.05 15.01
CA ALA A 184 -11.84 12.97 16.14
C ALA A 184 -12.39 14.38 15.83
N PRO A 185 -13.45 14.85 16.52
CA PRO A 185 -14.03 16.17 16.24
C PRO A 185 -13.13 17.31 16.74
N GLY A 186 -12.54 18.07 15.82
CA GLY A 186 -12.00 19.41 16.10
C GLY A 186 -10.46 19.56 16.16
N GLY A 187 -9.69 18.49 15.94
CA GLY A 187 -8.23 18.60 15.71
C GLY A 187 -7.33 18.89 16.93
N GLU A 188 -7.89 18.96 18.15
CA GLU A 188 -7.12 18.95 19.40
C GLU A 188 -6.96 17.51 19.92
N SER A 189 -5.81 17.17 20.52
CA SER A 189 -5.52 15.79 20.97
C SER A 189 -4.78 15.75 22.31
N GLY A 190 -5.02 14.69 23.09
CA GLY A 190 -4.26 14.40 24.32
C GLY A 190 -4.54 15.31 25.52
N TYR A 191 -5.77 15.80 25.69
CA TYR A 191 -6.14 16.60 26.87
C TYR A 191 -6.17 15.75 28.15
N ALA A 192 -5.88 16.40 29.28
CA ALA A 192 -5.96 15.83 30.62
C ALA A 192 -6.58 16.88 31.56
N THR A 193 -7.49 16.45 32.45
CA THR A 193 -8.24 17.34 33.35
C THR A 193 -7.83 17.10 34.79
N ALA A 194 -7.56 18.17 35.55
CA ALA A 194 -7.21 18.12 36.96
C ALA A 194 -7.84 19.30 37.72
N THR A 195 -8.20 19.08 38.99
CA THR A 195 -8.79 20.13 39.84
C THR A 195 -7.71 21.02 40.45
N LEU A 196 -7.76 22.32 40.15
CA LEU A 196 -6.86 23.31 40.74
C LEU A 196 -7.11 23.42 42.26
N SER A 197 -6.11 23.05 43.06
CA SER A 197 -6.15 23.01 44.52
C SER A 197 -4.96 23.78 45.09
N ASN A 198 -5.22 24.77 45.95
CA ASN A 198 -4.21 25.63 46.58
C ASN A 198 -3.19 26.23 45.58
N GLY A 199 -3.64 26.62 44.38
CA GLY A 199 -2.80 27.19 43.32
C GLY A 199 -2.00 26.16 42.50
N SER A 200 -2.24 24.86 42.68
CA SER A 200 -1.56 23.77 41.97
C SER A 200 -2.55 22.76 41.38
N ALA A 201 -2.19 22.09 40.28
CA ALA A 201 -3.01 21.03 39.68
C ALA A 201 -2.11 19.84 39.32
N LEU A 202 -2.52 18.62 39.71
CA LEU A 202 -1.78 17.39 39.46
C LEU A 202 -2.49 16.55 38.40
N PHE A 203 -1.84 16.37 37.24
CA PHE A 203 -2.35 15.58 36.13
C PHE A 203 -1.87 14.13 36.26
N THR A 204 -2.79 13.22 36.60
CA THR A 204 -2.47 11.81 36.93
C THR A 204 -2.60 10.84 35.74
N GLY A 205 -3.17 11.28 34.63
CA GLY A 205 -3.19 10.56 33.35
C GLY A 205 -2.88 11.52 32.21
N TYR A 206 -1.90 11.19 31.38
CA TYR A 206 -1.48 11.98 30.23
C TYR A 206 -0.93 11.08 29.12
N THR A 207 -1.10 11.48 27.86
CA THR A 207 -0.43 10.83 26.73
C THR A 207 1.05 11.17 26.76
N ALA A 208 1.92 10.16 26.78
CA ALA A 208 3.36 10.38 26.83
C ALA A 208 3.86 11.03 25.52
N LEU A 209 4.64 12.11 25.65
CA LEU A 209 5.06 12.95 24.51
C LEU A 209 6.33 12.40 23.85
N THR A 210 6.38 12.42 22.52
CA THR A 210 7.45 11.81 21.71
C THR A 210 8.71 12.67 21.66
N ALA A 211 9.86 12.01 21.51
CA ALA A 211 11.16 12.60 21.26
C ALA A 211 11.15 13.70 20.17
N GLY A 212 11.82 14.83 20.43
CA GLY A 212 12.31 15.74 19.39
C GLY A 212 11.23 16.44 18.55
N ARG A 213 9.99 16.51 19.02
CA ARG A 213 8.90 17.28 18.39
C ARG A 213 8.57 18.51 19.23
N THR A 214 8.26 19.63 18.57
CA THR A 214 7.61 20.76 19.25
C THR A 214 6.12 20.45 19.42
N TYR A 215 5.70 20.28 20.67
CA TYR A 215 4.30 20.29 21.07
C TYR A 215 3.90 21.70 21.51
N TYR A 216 2.62 22.03 21.44
CA TYR A 216 2.09 23.30 21.95
C TYR A 216 1.09 22.99 23.05
N VAL A 217 1.36 23.47 24.27
CA VAL A 217 0.50 23.28 25.43
C VAL A 217 -0.20 24.60 25.76
N ARG A 218 -1.51 24.53 25.95
CA ARG A 218 -2.32 25.63 26.49
C ARG A 218 -3.18 25.10 27.63
N VAL A 219 -3.44 25.94 28.62
CA VAL A 219 -4.37 25.63 29.71
C VAL A 219 -5.75 26.16 29.33
N ARG A 220 -6.77 25.30 29.38
CA ARG A 220 -8.16 25.73 29.50
C ARG A 220 -8.55 25.59 30.98
N ALA A 221 -9.14 26.65 31.54
CA ALA A 221 -9.67 26.67 32.88
C ALA A 221 -11.13 27.09 32.82
N THR A 222 -11.99 26.41 33.57
CA THR A 222 -13.42 26.73 33.70
C THR A 222 -13.69 27.14 35.14
N ASP A 223 -14.35 28.27 35.37
CA ASP A 223 -14.71 28.71 36.73
C ASP A 223 -15.97 27.99 37.25
N LEU A 224 -16.32 28.24 38.53
CA LEU A 224 -17.48 27.64 39.19
C LEU A 224 -18.84 28.14 38.64
N ALA A 225 -18.85 29.16 37.77
CA ALA A 225 -20.03 29.64 37.06
C ALA A 225 -20.11 29.11 35.60
N GLY A 226 -19.11 28.34 35.15
CA GLY A 226 -19.04 27.75 33.81
C GLY A 226 -18.34 28.62 32.76
N ASN A 227 -17.71 29.73 33.13
CA ASN A 227 -16.96 30.57 32.19
C ASN A 227 -15.62 29.91 31.84
N GLU A 228 -15.30 29.79 30.55
CA GLU A 228 -14.01 29.25 30.09
C GLU A 228 -12.99 30.35 29.77
N GLY A 229 -11.78 30.21 30.31
CA GLY A 229 -10.58 30.93 29.89
C GLY A 229 -9.57 29.98 29.24
N VAL A 230 -8.92 30.42 28.16
CA VAL A 230 -7.91 29.65 27.42
C VAL A 230 -6.63 30.47 27.32
N SER A 231 -5.49 29.89 27.71
CA SER A 231 -4.18 30.53 27.54
C SER A 231 -3.72 30.56 26.08
N GLU A 232 -2.75 31.41 25.78
CA GLU A 232 -1.92 31.22 24.59
C GLU A 232 -1.21 29.85 24.63
N ALA A 233 -0.80 29.35 23.47
CA ALA A 233 -0.23 28.02 23.31
C ALA A 233 1.31 28.09 23.33
N VAL A 234 1.92 27.54 24.38
CA VAL A 234 3.36 27.61 24.64
C VAL A 234 4.07 26.40 24.02
N PRO A 235 5.13 26.59 23.22
CA PRO A 235 5.91 25.48 22.65
C PRO A 235 6.75 24.77 23.72
N ILE A 236 6.75 23.43 23.68
CA ILE A 236 7.62 22.56 24.50
C ILE A 236 8.26 21.47 23.62
N GLN A 237 9.45 21.00 23.99
CA GLN A 237 10.14 19.89 23.31
C GLN A 237 10.54 18.80 24.33
N PRO A 238 9.82 17.66 24.38
CA PRO A 238 10.20 16.51 25.19
C PRO A 238 11.32 15.71 24.50
N LEU A 239 12.30 15.24 25.28
CA LEU A 239 13.49 14.64 24.67
C LEU A 239 13.31 13.18 24.18
N TYR A 240 12.53 12.31 24.85
CA TYR A 240 12.36 10.90 24.43
C TYR A 240 11.03 10.23 24.85
N VAL A 241 10.45 9.36 23.99
CA VAL A 241 9.52 8.21 24.24
C VAL A 241 9.06 7.55 22.89
N PHE A 242 8.51 6.31 22.90
CA PHE A 242 8.39 5.32 21.79
C PHE A 242 6.94 4.77 21.50
N SER A 243 6.81 3.88 20.48
CA SER A 243 5.70 2.89 20.20
C SER A 243 4.38 3.44 19.59
N PHE A 244 3.47 2.72 18.89
CA PHE A 244 3.42 1.56 17.93
C PHE A 244 2.06 1.70 17.14
N ARG A 245 1.45 0.81 16.31
CA ARG A 245 1.57 -0.58 15.78
C ARG A 245 0.87 -0.62 14.38
N SER A 246 0.90 -1.72 13.62
CA SER A 246 0.10 -1.98 12.39
C SER A 246 -0.56 -3.39 12.38
N SER A 247 -1.57 -3.62 11.52
CA SER A 247 -2.06 -4.95 11.05
C SER A 247 -3.22 -4.81 10.03
N VAL A 248 -3.31 -5.74 9.06
CA VAL A 248 -4.49 -5.96 8.20
C VAL A 248 -5.15 -7.29 8.59
N ASN A 249 -6.47 -7.30 8.78
CA ASN A 249 -7.23 -8.51 9.04
C ASN A 249 -8.00 -8.91 7.78
N CYS A 250 -7.99 -10.20 7.42
CA CYS A 250 -9.01 -10.80 6.57
C CYS A 250 -10.11 -11.41 7.46
N THR A 251 -11.36 -11.19 7.07
CA THR A 251 -12.59 -11.75 7.66
C THR A 251 -13.53 -12.11 6.53
#